data_AF-A0A4Q5LPS6-F1
#
_entry.id   AF-A0A4Q5LPS6-F1
#
_cell.length_a   1.000
_cell.length_b   1.000
_cell.length_c   1.000
_cell.angle_alpha   90.00
_cell.angle_beta   90.00
_cell.angle_gamma   90.00
#
_symmetry.space_group_name_H-M   'P 1'
#
loop_
_entity.id
_entity.type
_entity.pdbx_description
1 polymer ?
#
loop_
_entity_poly.entity_id
_entity_poly.type
_entity_poly.pdbx_seq_one_letter_code
_entity_poly.pdbx_strand_id
1 'polypeptide(L)'
;MINNTNIINDARAWLKRKHGPDEVIRIVLDVESKAAELCYLLYTAYDEQPDYLGRVLFDVQGFWIYDGDILTVTEQEQVAKFIINYQEVL
;
A
#
# COMPACT_ATOMS: atom_id res chain seq x y z
N MET A 1 -14.54 2.88 -16.30
CA MET A 1 -14.74 1.73 -15.40
C MET A 1 -13.36 1.27 -15.00
N ILE A 2 -12.97 1.48 -13.76
CA ILE A 2 -11.71 0.95 -13.25
C ILE A 2 -11.99 -0.52 -12.90
N ASN A 3 -11.41 -1.45 -13.64
CA ASN A 3 -11.43 -2.88 -13.28
C ASN A 3 -10.43 -3.06 -12.12
N ASN A 4 -10.83 -2.68 -10.92
CA ASN A 4 -9.99 -2.84 -9.72
C ASN A 4 -10.11 -4.29 -9.24
N THR A 5 -9.14 -5.11 -9.63
CA THR A 5 -8.82 -6.31 -8.88
C THR A 5 -8.15 -5.84 -7.60
N ASN A 6 -8.94 -5.59 -6.56
CA ASN A 6 -8.41 -5.19 -5.25
C ASN A 6 -7.42 -6.25 -4.75
N ILE A 7 -6.34 -5.85 -4.08
CA ILE A 7 -5.48 -6.82 -3.37
C ILE A 7 -6.33 -7.44 -2.25
N ILE A 8 -6.60 -8.75 -2.32
CA ILE A 8 -7.48 -9.45 -1.36
C ILE A 8 -6.69 -10.11 -0.22
N ASN A 9 -5.46 -10.57 -0.49
CA ASN A 9 -4.61 -11.25 0.50
C ASN A 9 -3.48 -10.32 0.97
N ASP A 10 -2.33 -10.42 0.31
CA ASP A 10 -1.22 -9.50 0.46
C ASP A 10 -0.47 -9.40 -0.87
N ALA A 11 0.08 -8.22 -1.15
CA ALA A 11 0.95 -8.00 -2.29
C ALA A 11 2.32 -7.54 -1.80
N ARG A 12 3.37 -7.91 -2.54
CA ARG A 12 4.72 -7.42 -2.31
C ARG A 12 5.08 -6.43 -3.41
N ALA A 13 5.53 -5.24 -3.02
CA ALA A 13 5.89 -4.17 -3.94
C ALA A 13 7.33 -3.75 -3.69
N TRP A 14 8.08 -3.51 -4.78
CA TRP A 14 9.38 -2.87 -4.69
C TRP A 14 9.19 -1.38 -4.43
N LEU A 15 9.81 -0.87 -3.38
CA LEU A 15 9.78 0.54 -3.00
C LEU A 15 11.19 1.12 -3.14
N LYS A 16 11.34 2.08 -4.05
CA LYS A 16 12.60 2.83 -4.14
C LYS A 16 12.63 3.91 -3.09
N ARG A 17 13.56 3.79 -2.14
CA ARG A 17 13.66 4.71 -1.01
C ARG A 17 14.50 5.92 -1.38
N LYS A 18 14.03 7.12 -1.02
CA LYS A 18 14.81 8.36 -1.25
C LYS A 18 16.02 8.45 -0.32
N HIS A 19 15.85 7.98 0.92
CA HIS A 19 16.83 8.10 2.01
C HIS A 19 17.07 6.76 2.71
N GLY A 20 17.35 5.72 1.94
CA GLY A 20 17.61 4.39 2.45
C GLY A 20 17.90 3.40 1.32
N PRO A 21 18.19 2.14 1.65
CA PRO A 21 18.20 1.08 0.64
C PRO A 21 16.80 0.93 0.06
N ASP A 22 16.73 0.64 -1.24
CA ASP A 22 15.50 0.12 -1.83
C ASP A 22 15.07 -1.16 -1.07
N GLU A 23 13.77 -1.33 -0.90
CA GLU A 23 13.23 -2.44 -0.11
C GLU A 23 11.95 -2.99 -0.71
N VAL A 24 11.58 -4.20 -0.30
CA VAL A 24 10.27 -4.77 -0.61
C VAL A 24 9.36 -4.50 0.57
N ILE A 25 8.20 -3.91 0.29
CA ILE A 25 7.14 -3.71 1.28
C ILE A 25 6.02 -4.73 1.05
N ARG A 26 5.35 -5.08 2.14
CA ARG A 26 4.13 -5.88 2.13
C ARG A 26 2.93 -4.96 2.28
N ILE A 27 1.96 -5.14 1.40
CA ILE A 27 0.72 -4.38 1.34
C ILE A 27 -0.42 -5.34 1.68
N VAL A 28 -1.20 -5.03 2.71
CA VAL A 28 -2.26 -5.90 3.23
C VAL A 28 -3.57 -5.14 3.27
N LEU A 29 -4.65 -5.74 2.78
CA LEU A 29 -5.99 -5.16 2.92
C LEU A 29 -6.46 -5.26 4.37
N ASP A 30 -6.83 -4.14 4.96
CA ASP A 30 -7.48 -4.07 6.27
C ASP A 30 -8.99 -4.21 6.09
N VAL A 31 -9.50 -5.41 6.35
CA VAL A 31 -10.92 -5.75 6.26
C VAL A 31 -11.74 -5.29 7.47
N GLU A 32 -11.10 -4.86 8.55
CA GLU A 32 -11.77 -4.43 9.79
C GLU A 32 -11.91 -2.91 9.88
N SER A 33 -11.06 -2.15 9.20
CA SER A 33 -11.10 -0.69 9.18
C SER A 33 -12.41 -0.15 8.62
N LYS A 34 -12.98 0.82 9.34
CA LYS A 34 -14.15 1.62 8.90
C LYS A 34 -13.76 3.03 8.50
N ALA A 35 -12.46 3.32 8.39
CA ALA A 35 -11.95 4.66 8.15
C ALA A 35 -12.12 5.11 6.69
N ALA A 36 -12.23 4.17 5.76
CA ALA A 36 -12.31 4.42 4.32
C ALA A 36 -12.99 3.22 3.62
N GLU A 37 -13.23 3.35 2.31
CA GLU A 37 -13.81 2.26 1.50
C GLU A 37 -12.82 1.11 1.32
N LEU A 38 -11.55 1.44 1.01
CA LEU A 38 -10.44 0.49 1.06
C LEU A 38 -9.32 1.06 1.93
N CYS A 39 -8.74 0.20 2.76
CA CYS A 39 -7.64 0.54 3.63
C CYS A 39 -6.52 -0.49 3.44
N TYR A 40 -5.34 -0.04 3.01
CA TYR A 40 -4.18 -0.90 2.81
C TYR A 40 -3.09 -0.56 3.82
N LEU A 41 -2.75 -1.49 4.68
CA LEU A 41 -1.66 -1.37 5.64
C LEU A 41 -0.33 -1.70 4.96
N LEU A 42 0.70 -0.92 5.29
CA LEU A 42 2.03 -1.04 4.72
C LEU A 42 3.02 -1.51 5.77
N TYR A 43 3.83 -2.51 5.41
CA TYR A 43 4.81 -3.11 6.31
C TYR A 43 6.12 -3.40 5.58
N THR A 44 7.24 -3.53 6.30
CA THR A 44 8.43 -4.20 5.76
C THR A 44 8.11 -5.67 5.48
N ALA A 45 8.65 -6.23 4.38
CA ALA A 45 8.13 -7.51 3.87
C ALA A 45 8.73 -8.78 4.49
N TYR A 46 9.93 -8.70 5.07
CA TYR A 46 10.74 -9.89 5.38
C TYR A 46 11.26 -9.96 6.82
N ASP A 47 11.03 -8.94 7.64
CA ASP A 47 11.45 -8.96 9.03
C ASP A 47 10.53 -9.88 9.85
N GLU A 48 11.10 -10.56 10.86
CA GLU A 48 10.31 -11.38 11.80
C GLU A 48 9.27 -10.54 12.55
N GLN A 49 9.61 -9.28 12.81
CA GLN A 49 8.71 -8.24 13.34
C GLN A 49 8.67 -7.11 12.32
N PRO A 50 7.68 -7.10 11.42
CA PRO A 50 7.63 -6.13 10.34
C PRO A 50 7.29 -4.73 10.85
N ASP A 51 8.08 -3.75 10.43
CA ASP A 51 7.85 -2.35 10.80
C ASP A 51 6.61 -1.82 10.08
N TYR A 52 5.75 -1.12 10.82
CA TYR A 52 4.58 -0.47 10.24
C TYR A 52 4.98 0.84 9.56
N LEU A 53 4.68 0.92 8.26
CA LEU A 53 5.06 2.05 7.40
C LEU A 53 3.90 3.03 7.18
N GLY A 54 2.76 2.86 7.86
CA GLY A 54 1.54 3.63 7.63
C GLY A 54 0.52 2.89 6.77
N ARG A 55 -0.47 3.62 6.27
CA ARG A 55 -1.55 3.03 5.45
C ARG A 55 -1.98 3.94 4.31
N VAL A 56 -2.55 3.34 3.26
CA VAL A 56 -3.19 4.05 2.16
C VAL A 56 -4.69 3.85 2.25
N LEU A 57 -5.43 4.96 2.28
CA LEU A 57 -6.88 4.97 2.36
C LEU A 57 -7.44 5.40 1.01
N PHE A 58 -8.43 4.68 0.49
CA PHE A 58 -9.15 5.04 -0.73
C PHE A 58 -10.61 5.36 -0.41
N ASP A 59 -11.14 6.40 -1.03
CA ASP A 59 -12.57 6.70 -1.01
C ASP A 59 -13.32 5.92 -2.11
N VAL A 60 -14.65 6.08 -2.13
CA VAL A 60 -15.54 5.44 -3.11
C VAL A 60 -15.31 5.88 -4.56
N GLN A 61 -14.60 6.99 -4.79
CA GLN A 61 -14.23 7.50 -6.11
C GLN A 61 -12.83 7.04 -6.54
N GLY A 62 -12.09 6.36 -5.66
CA GLY A 62 -10.71 5.94 -5.88
C GLY A 62 -9.66 7.03 -5.64
N PHE A 63 -10.04 8.15 -5.02
CA PHE A 63 -9.06 9.10 -4.50
C PHE A 63 -8.39 8.49 -3.27
N TRP A 64 -7.10 8.76 -3.10
CA TRP A 64 -6.32 8.17 -2.03
C TRP A 64 -5.56 9.21 -1.21
N ILE A 65 -5.36 8.86 0.06
CA ILE A 65 -4.44 9.56 0.96
C ILE A 65 -3.52 8.54 1.63
N TYR A 66 -2.32 8.98 1.96
CA TYR A 66 -1.44 8.26 2.86
C TYR A 66 -1.61 8.80 4.28
N ASP A 67 -1.82 7.89 5.22
CA ASP A 67 -1.93 8.16 6.65
C ASP A 67 -0.73 7.51 7.37
N GLY A 68 0.28 8.34 7.62
CA GLY A 68 1.56 7.97 8.22
C GLY A 68 2.59 9.10 8.07
N ASP A 69 3.78 8.89 8.63
CA ASP A 69 4.87 9.89 8.70
C ASP A 69 6.23 9.36 8.19
N ILE A 70 6.31 8.09 7.82
CA ILE A 70 7.56 7.42 7.43
C ILE A 70 7.90 7.62 5.96
N LEU A 71 6.89 7.52 5.07
CA LEU A 71 7.12 7.60 3.63
C LEU A 71 7.14 9.04 3.15
N THR A 72 8.12 9.37 2.31
CA THR A 72 8.14 10.62 1.54
C THR A 72 7.03 10.62 0.48
N VAL A 73 6.63 11.81 0.00
CA VAL A 73 5.59 11.95 -1.04
C VAL A 73 5.86 11.06 -2.28
N THR A 74 7.11 11.00 -2.73
CA THR A 74 7.49 10.16 -3.88
C THR A 74 7.36 8.66 -3.60
N GLU A 75 7.62 8.22 -2.37
CA GLU A 75 7.41 6.82 -1.96
C GLU A 75 5.91 6.52 -1.84
N GLN A 76 5.12 7.44 -1.29
CA GLN A 76 3.66 7.32 -1.21
C GLN A 76 3.03 7.15 -2.61
N GLU A 77 3.42 7.99 -3.56
CA GLU A 77 2.95 7.91 -4.95
C GLU A 77 3.33 6.57 -5.62
N GLN A 78 4.52 6.02 -5.34
CA GLN A 78 4.93 4.72 -5.86
C GLN A 78 4.01 3.60 -5.35
N VAL A 79 3.74 3.58 -4.05
CA VAL A 79 2.88 2.57 -3.42
C VAL A 79 1.45 2.69 -3.95
N ALA A 80 0.88 3.90 -3.96
CA ALA A 80 -0.47 4.10 -4.47
C ALA A 80 -0.59 3.69 -5.94
N LYS A 81 0.40 4.04 -6.78
CA LYS A 81 0.44 3.62 -8.17
C LYS A 81 0.52 2.10 -8.30
N PHE A 82 1.29 1.42 -7.46
CA PHE A 82 1.33 -0.05 -7.46
C PHE A 82 -0.05 -0.64 -7.14
N ILE A 83 -0.71 -0.17 -6.07
CA ILE A 83 -2.04 -0.65 -5.65
C ILE A 83 -3.08 -0.43 -6.76
N ILE A 84 -3.14 0.76 -7.33
CA ILE A 84 -4.12 1.13 -8.37
C ILE A 84 -3.97 0.27 -9.63
N ASN A 85 -2.74 -0.10 -9.98
CA ASN A 85 -2.45 -0.87 -11.19
C ASN A 85 -2.26 -2.36 -10.91
N TYR A 86 -2.52 -2.81 -9.68
CA TYR A 86 -2.34 -4.22 -9.33
C TYR A 86 -3.34 -5.08 -10.10
N GLN A 87 -2.82 -6.10 -10.76
CA GLN A 87 -3.62 -7.14 -11.39
C GLN A 87 -3.15 -8.47 -10.84
N GLU A 88 -4.02 -9.15 -10.11
CA GLU A 88 -3.79 -10.51 -9.69
C GLU A 88 -3.85 -11.43 -10.92
N VAL A 89 -2.73 -12.04 -11.27
CA VAL A 89 -2.67 -13.04 -12.34
C VAL A 89 -2.95 -14.40 -11.70
N LEU A 90 -4.11 -14.97 -12.00
CA LEU A 90 -4.57 -16.30 -11.58
C LEU A 90 -3.89 -17.42 -12.38
#